data_AF-A0A848WY03-F1
#
_entry.id   AF-A0A848WY03-F1
#
_cell.length_a   1.000
_cell.length_b   1.000
_cell.length_c   1.000
_cell.angle_alpha   90.00
_cell.angle_beta   90.00
_cell.angle_gamma   90.00
#
_symmetry.space_group_name_H-M   'P 1'
#
loop_
_entity.id
_entity.type
_entity.pdbx_description
1 polymer ?
#
loop_
_entity_poly.entity_id
_entity_poly.type
_entity_poly.pdbx_seq_one_letter_code
_entity_poly.pdbx_strand_id
1 'polypeptide(L)'
;MRTILATMILCGWLAAPLGAEETGEYEDISIADLKEAMAEKKVILLDVNGTKYFAKGHIPGAIDFRANEDKLAKVLADHDKSTLIVAYCGGPKCEAFTAGVEAVKALGFTNVKHLSVGISGWIGAGEETGRLDKKKS
;
A
#
# COMPACT_ATOMS: atom_id res chain seq x y z
N MET A 1 -44.66 -1.69 49.69
CA MET A 1 -44.92 -0.23 49.72
C MET A 1 -43.67 0.46 50.27
N ARG A 2 -43.21 1.53 49.59
CA ARG A 2 -41.96 2.31 49.76
C ARG A 2 -40.91 2.12 48.65
N THR A 3 -41.17 2.91 47.62
CA THR A 3 -40.28 3.51 46.62
C THR A 3 -38.94 4.01 47.17
N ILE A 4 -37.85 3.75 46.44
CA ILE A 4 -36.73 4.68 46.25
C ILE A 4 -36.31 4.63 44.77
N LEU A 5 -36.45 5.78 44.11
CA LEU A 5 -35.93 6.12 42.78
C LEU A 5 -34.42 6.42 42.86
N ALA A 6 -33.81 6.51 41.67
CA ALA A 6 -32.46 7.01 41.35
C ALA A 6 -31.39 5.89 41.31
N THR A 7 -30.53 5.80 40.31
CA THR A 7 -29.94 6.89 39.53
C THR A 7 -29.44 6.34 38.20
N MET A 8 -29.54 7.16 37.16
CA MET A 8 -28.87 7.04 35.87
C MET A 8 -27.43 6.51 36.02
N ILE A 9 -27.16 5.32 35.50
CA ILE A 9 -25.80 4.99 35.05
C ILE A 9 -25.76 5.37 33.58
N LEU A 10 -25.17 6.55 33.38
CA LEU A 10 -24.70 7.07 32.12
C LEU A 10 -23.71 6.04 31.55
N CYS A 11 -24.20 5.07 30.79
CA CYS A 11 -23.36 4.09 30.13
C CYS A 11 -22.66 4.82 28.98
N GLY A 12 -21.42 5.20 29.25
CA GLY A 12 -20.33 5.33 28.31
C GLY A 12 -20.68 5.98 26.97
N TRP A 13 -20.21 7.20 26.81
CA TRP A 13 -19.83 7.73 25.49
C TRP A 13 -18.87 6.73 24.83
N LEU A 14 -19.42 5.74 24.12
CA LEU A 14 -18.71 5.03 23.07
C LEU A 14 -18.60 6.03 21.92
N ALA A 15 -17.56 6.85 21.98
CA ALA A 15 -16.95 7.33 20.76
C ALA A 15 -16.35 6.09 20.09
N ALA A 16 -17.17 5.40 19.28
CA ALA A 16 -16.63 4.53 18.26
C ALA A 16 -15.83 5.43 17.32
N PRO A 17 -14.50 5.30 17.22
CA PRO A 17 -13.82 5.91 16.10
C PRO A 17 -14.34 5.19 14.87
N LEU A 18 -15.11 5.96 14.09
CA LEU A 18 -15.04 6.03 12.64
C LEU A 18 -14.64 4.68 12.04
N GLY A 19 -15.65 3.87 11.75
CA GLY A 19 -15.49 2.83 10.76
C GLY A 19 -14.91 3.49 9.53
N ALA A 20 -13.65 3.17 9.24
CA ALA A 20 -13.04 3.46 7.97
C ALA A 20 -13.98 2.82 6.94
N GLU A 21 -14.54 3.66 6.08
CA GLU A 21 -15.39 3.22 5.00
C GLU A 21 -14.50 2.45 4.02
N GLU A 22 -14.53 1.12 4.19
CA GLU A 22 -13.94 0.10 3.32
C GLU A 22 -14.56 0.22 1.92
N THR A 23 -14.05 1.17 1.13
CA THR A 23 -14.41 1.34 -0.26
C THR A 23 -13.42 0.56 -1.14
N GLY A 24 -13.63 -0.75 -1.21
CA GLY A 24 -13.26 -1.56 -2.37
C GLY A 24 -11.91 -2.28 -2.34
N GLU A 25 -11.92 -3.46 -1.71
CA GLU A 25 -11.09 -4.66 -1.92
C GLU A 25 -9.69 -4.76 -1.27
N TYR A 26 -8.96 -3.66 -1.03
CA TYR A 26 -7.62 -3.72 -0.41
C TYR A 26 -7.35 -2.56 0.56
N GLU A 27 -6.64 -2.84 1.66
CA GLU A 27 -6.24 -1.82 2.64
C GLU A 27 -5.32 -0.78 1.97
N ASP A 28 -5.68 0.50 2.11
CA ASP A 28 -4.89 1.61 1.54
C ASP A 28 -3.76 2.04 2.50
N ILE A 29 -2.65 2.54 1.96
CA ILE A 29 -1.56 3.14 2.72
C ILE A 29 -1.38 4.60 2.32
N SER A 30 -1.21 5.48 3.31
CA SER A 30 -0.90 6.88 3.03
C SER A 30 0.55 7.06 2.54
N ILE A 31 0.84 8.17 1.87
CA ILE A 31 2.22 8.53 1.48
C ILE A 31 3.11 8.65 2.72
N ALA A 32 2.59 9.20 3.83
CA ALA A 32 3.35 9.37 5.06
C ALA A 32 3.75 8.00 5.66
N ASP A 33 2.79 7.10 5.83
CA ASP A 33 3.04 5.77 6.38
C ASP A 33 3.95 4.94 5.47
N LEU A 34 3.79 5.07 4.15
CA LEU A 34 4.69 4.42 3.20
C LEU A 34 6.12 4.93 3.36
N LYS A 35 6.33 6.24 3.50
CA LYS A 35 7.66 6.81 3.72
C LYS A 35 8.30 6.32 5.01
N GLU A 36 7.53 6.21 6.09
CA GLU A 36 8.02 5.64 7.34
C GLU A 36 8.45 4.18 7.14
N ALA A 37 7.60 3.36 6.50
CA ALA A 37 7.93 1.96 6.21
C ALA A 37 9.16 1.82 5.28
N MET A 38 9.34 2.73 4.32
CA MET A 38 10.52 2.80 3.45
C MET A 38 11.78 3.17 4.25
N ALA A 39 11.70 4.17 5.13
CA ALA A 39 12.83 4.58 5.97
C ALA A 39 13.30 3.45 6.89
N GLU A 40 12.35 2.64 7.40
CA GLU A 40 12.64 1.47 8.23
C GLU A 40 13.04 0.22 7.42
N LYS A 41 13.00 0.28 6.08
CA LYS A 41 13.23 -0.86 5.17
C LYS A 41 12.30 -2.05 5.44
N LYS A 42 11.07 -1.77 5.85
CA LYS A 42 10.05 -2.78 6.20
C LYS A 42 9.00 -2.99 5.11
N VAL A 43 9.18 -2.39 3.93
CA VAL A 43 8.24 -2.45 2.81
C VAL A 43 8.90 -2.94 1.54
N ILE A 44 8.15 -3.78 0.82
CA ILE A 44 8.44 -4.12 -0.58
C ILE A 44 7.44 -3.37 -1.45
N LEU A 45 7.95 -2.59 -2.40
CA LEU A 45 7.12 -1.80 -3.30
C LEU A 45 7.01 -2.49 -4.66
N LEU A 46 5.78 -2.62 -5.17
CA LEU A 46 5.49 -3.16 -6.50
C LEU A 46 4.90 -2.09 -7.39
N ASP A 47 5.63 -1.74 -8.45
CA ASP A 47 5.13 -0.88 -9.52
C ASP A 47 4.48 -1.72 -10.62
N VAL A 48 3.17 -1.54 -10.81
CA VAL A 48 2.39 -2.29 -11.82
C VAL A 48 2.12 -1.50 -13.10
N ASN A 49 2.68 -0.28 -13.25
CA ASN A 49 2.48 0.57 -14.43
C ASN A 49 3.09 -0.02 -15.70
N GLY A 50 3.99 -0.99 -15.54
CA GLY A 50 4.72 -1.66 -16.61
C GLY A 50 6.07 -1.03 -16.91
N THR A 51 6.97 -1.86 -17.45
CA THR A 51 8.41 -1.59 -17.56
C THR A 51 8.76 -0.27 -18.25
N LYS A 52 8.01 0.10 -19.29
CA LYS A 52 8.22 1.37 -20.00
C LYS A 52 7.96 2.59 -19.11
N TYR A 53 6.97 2.52 -18.23
CA TYR A 53 6.61 3.62 -17.32
C TYR A 53 7.52 3.63 -16.11
N PHE A 54 7.80 2.44 -15.55
CA PHE A 54 8.80 2.26 -14.49
C PHE A 54 10.13 2.92 -14.86
N ALA A 55 10.65 2.68 -16.07
CA ALA A 55 11.92 3.25 -16.52
C ALA A 55 11.95 4.79 -16.52
N LYS A 56 10.81 5.45 -16.80
CA LYS A 56 10.64 6.91 -16.83
C LYS A 56 10.45 7.53 -15.45
N GLY A 57 9.95 6.75 -14.50
CA GLY A 57 9.60 7.21 -13.16
C GLY A 57 8.94 6.11 -12.36
N HIS A 58 9.49 5.82 -11.19
CA HIS A 58 8.94 4.92 -10.19
C HIS A 58 9.20 5.47 -8.78
N ILE A 59 8.51 4.96 -7.77
CA ILE A 59 8.84 5.23 -6.36
C ILE A 59 10.20 4.56 -6.08
N PRO A 60 11.19 5.26 -5.48
CA PRO A 60 12.52 4.70 -5.24
C PRO A 60 12.46 3.36 -4.50
N GLY A 61 13.20 2.36 -4.99
CA GLY A 61 13.23 1.02 -4.41
C GLY A 61 12.07 0.11 -4.82
N ALA A 62 11.13 0.59 -5.65
CA ALA A 62 10.09 -0.26 -6.21
C ALA A 62 10.65 -1.32 -7.18
N ILE A 63 9.98 -2.46 -7.20
CA ILE A 63 10.21 -3.55 -8.15
C ILE A 63 9.24 -3.36 -9.31
N ASP A 64 9.77 -3.42 -10.54
CA ASP A 64 8.94 -3.49 -11.74
C ASP A 64 8.21 -4.84 -11.78
N PHE A 65 6.91 -4.84 -11.47
CA PHE A 65 6.11 -6.06 -11.43
C PHE A 65 6.11 -6.77 -12.79
N ARG A 66 5.93 -6.04 -13.89
CA ARG A 66 5.81 -6.65 -15.23
C ARG A 66 7.09 -7.33 -15.70
N ALA A 67 8.25 -6.78 -15.35
CA ALA A 67 9.53 -7.42 -15.68
C ALA A 67 9.87 -8.62 -14.78
N ASN A 68 9.15 -8.79 -13.67
CA ASN A 68 9.46 -9.81 -12.66
C ASN A 68 8.31 -10.79 -12.39
N GLU A 69 7.16 -10.65 -13.07
CA GLU A 69 5.94 -11.43 -12.86
C GLU A 69 6.21 -12.95 -12.84
N ASP A 70 6.85 -13.49 -13.88
CA ASP A 70 7.18 -14.92 -14.02
C ASP A 70 8.16 -15.45 -12.96
N LYS A 71 8.91 -14.57 -12.30
CA LYS A 71 9.95 -14.92 -11.31
C LYS A 71 9.68 -14.29 -9.95
N LEU A 72 8.47 -13.79 -9.71
CA LEU A 72 8.12 -13.05 -8.50
C LEU A 72 8.32 -13.90 -7.25
N ALA A 73 7.98 -15.19 -7.33
CA ALA A 73 8.24 -16.17 -6.26
C ALA A 73 9.72 -16.22 -5.84
N LYS A 74 10.63 -16.15 -6.82
CA LYS A 74 12.08 -16.15 -6.57
C LYS A 74 12.56 -14.82 -6.02
N VAL A 75 12.05 -13.71 -6.56
CA VAL A 75 12.39 -12.35 -6.10
C VAL A 75 11.97 -12.16 -4.64
N LEU A 76 10.85 -12.76 -4.24
CA LEU A 76 10.28 -12.64 -2.91
C LEU A 76 10.57 -13.85 -1.99
N ALA A 77 11.48 -14.74 -2.38
CA ALA A 77 11.72 -16.01 -1.68
C ALA A 77 12.27 -15.81 -0.26
N ASP A 78 13.11 -14.79 -0.06
CA ASP A 78 13.82 -14.54 1.19
C ASP A 78 13.04 -13.63 2.16
N HIS A 79 11.80 -13.24 1.80
CA HIS A 79 10.97 -12.37 2.61
C HIS A 79 9.90 -13.14 3.39
N ASP A 80 9.71 -12.75 4.65
CA ASP A 80 8.64 -13.28 5.50
C ASP A 80 7.27 -12.97 4.91
N LYS A 81 6.32 -13.91 5.06
CA LYS A 81 4.96 -13.76 4.51
C LYS A 81 4.15 -12.63 5.16
N SER A 82 4.57 -12.16 6.33
CA SER A 82 4.03 -10.98 7.02
C SER A 82 4.67 -9.66 6.59
N THR A 83 5.68 -9.68 5.72
CA THR A 83 6.33 -8.46 5.20
C THR A 83 5.28 -7.59 4.53
N LEU A 84 5.32 -6.28 4.81
CA LEU A 84 4.44 -5.33 4.15
C LEU A 84 4.79 -5.24 2.66
N ILE A 85 3.83 -5.56 1.81
CA ILE A 85 3.92 -5.33 0.37
C ILE A 85 2.95 -4.22 0.00
N VAL A 86 3.44 -3.21 -0.72
CA VAL A 86 2.63 -2.12 -1.24
C VAL A 86 2.65 -2.16 -2.75
N ALA A 87 1.50 -2.41 -3.37
CA ALA A 87 1.34 -2.27 -4.81
C ALA A 87 0.84 -0.87 -5.16
N TYR A 88 1.27 -0.32 -6.30
CA TYR A 88 0.76 0.96 -6.79
C TYR A 88 0.76 1.02 -8.32
N CYS A 89 -0.16 1.82 -8.86
CA CYS A 89 -0.24 2.12 -10.30
C CYS A 89 -0.12 3.64 -10.55
N GLY A 90 -0.68 4.14 -11.65
CA GLY A 90 -0.49 5.50 -12.13
C GLY A 90 -1.16 6.53 -11.23
N GLY A 91 -2.32 6.17 -10.69
CA GLY A 91 -3.11 7.04 -9.82
C GLY A 91 -4.48 6.44 -9.47
N PRO A 92 -5.37 7.24 -8.86
CA PRO A 92 -6.62 6.77 -8.24
C PRO A 92 -7.60 6.01 -9.14
N LYS A 93 -7.51 6.18 -10.46
CA LYS A 93 -8.40 5.53 -11.44
C LYS A 93 -7.78 4.29 -12.08
N CYS A 94 -6.55 3.93 -11.70
CA CYS A 94 -5.89 2.75 -12.26
C CYS A 94 -6.20 1.52 -11.41
N GLU A 95 -6.71 0.47 -12.04
CA GLU A 95 -7.01 -0.82 -11.40
C GLU A 95 -5.95 -1.89 -11.69
N ALA A 96 -4.89 -1.57 -12.43
CA ALA A 96 -3.85 -2.55 -12.76
C ALA A 96 -3.07 -3.07 -11.53
N PHE A 97 -3.21 -2.41 -10.38
CA PHE A 97 -2.57 -2.82 -9.13
C PHE A 97 -3.07 -4.18 -8.64
N THR A 98 -4.32 -4.54 -8.95
CA THR A 98 -4.94 -5.80 -8.56
C THR A 98 -4.11 -7.00 -8.99
N ALA A 99 -3.56 -6.99 -10.21
CA ALA A 99 -2.69 -8.08 -10.69
C ALA A 99 -1.45 -8.28 -9.81
N GLY A 100 -0.83 -7.18 -9.35
CA GLY A 100 0.32 -7.24 -8.44
C GLY A 100 -0.06 -7.78 -7.07
N VAL A 101 -1.20 -7.32 -6.54
CA VAL A 101 -1.70 -7.76 -5.23
C VAL A 101 -2.09 -9.24 -5.25
N GLU A 102 -2.83 -9.68 -6.26
CA GLU A 102 -3.23 -11.08 -6.42
C GLU A 102 -2.01 -12.00 -6.56
N ALA A 103 -1.00 -11.59 -7.33
CA ALA A 103 0.22 -12.37 -7.51
C ALA A 103 0.96 -12.58 -6.18
N VAL A 104 1.11 -11.56 -5.34
CA VAL A 104 1.77 -11.74 -4.03
C VAL A 104 0.91 -12.46 -3.01
N LYS A 105 -0.41 -12.26 -3.03
CA LYS A 105 -1.34 -13.04 -2.20
C LYS A 105 -1.29 -14.52 -2.55
N ALA A 106 -1.21 -14.86 -3.84
CA ALA A 106 -1.04 -16.25 -4.30
C ALA A 106 0.29 -16.88 -3.83
N LEU A 107 1.33 -16.07 -3.57
CA LEU A 107 2.59 -16.50 -2.97
C LEU A 107 2.54 -16.58 -1.43
N GLY A 108 1.38 -16.32 -0.83
CA GLY A 108 1.10 -16.43 0.60
C GLY A 108 1.39 -15.18 1.41
N PHE A 109 1.67 -14.02 0.79
CA PHE A 109 1.85 -12.78 1.55
C PHE A 109 0.52 -12.30 2.13
N THR A 110 0.52 -11.97 3.42
CA THR A 110 -0.70 -11.65 4.17
C THR A 110 -0.87 -10.17 4.46
N ASN A 111 0.21 -9.39 4.42
CA ASN A 111 0.22 -7.96 4.70
C ASN A 111 0.42 -7.19 3.40
N VAL A 112 -0.65 -7.03 2.63
CA VAL A 112 -0.61 -6.39 1.31
C VAL A 112 -1.54 -5.19 1.30
N LYS A 113 -0.96 -4.02 0.98
CA LYS A 113 -1.67 -2.75 0.88
C LYS A 113 -1.57 -2.16 -0.52
N HIS A 114 -2.45 -1.22 -0.82
CA HIS A 114 -2.45 -0.43 -2.05
C HIS A 114 -2.08 1.03 -1.72
N LEU A 115 -1.27 1.66 -2.57
CA LEU A 115 -1.15 3.13 -2.56
C LEU A 115 -2.11 3.69 -3.63
N SER A 116 -3.35 3.99 -3.23
CA SER A 116 -4.43 4.40 -4.14
C SER A 116 -4.12 5.65 -4.95
N VAL A 117 -3.41 6.62 -4.35
CA VAL A 117 -3.00 7.85 -5.04
C VAL A 117 -1.96 7.59 -6.15
N GLY A 118 -1.36 6.39 -6.15
CA GLY A 118 -0.37 5.95 -7.13
C GLY A 118 0.85 6.85 -7.22
N ILE A 119 1.63 6.67 -8.29
CA ILE A 119 2.81 7.51 -8.54
C ILE A 119 2.44 8.96 -8.84
N SER A 120 1.25 9.23 -9.39
CA SER A 120 0.78 10.60 -9.63
C SER A 120 0.62 11.38 -8.32
N GLY A 121 0.04 10.78 -7.29
CA GLY A 121 -0.07 11.39 -5.96
C GLY A 121 1.27 11.53 -5.28
N TRP A 122 2.16 10.54 -5.41
CA TRP A 122 3.54 10.62 -4.93
C TRP A 122 4.28 11.84 -5.49
N ILE A 123 4.22 12.03 -6.82
CA ILE A 123 4.80 13.19 -7.49
C ILE A 123 4.09 14.49 -7.06
N GLY A 124 2.76 14.47 -6.94
CA GLY A 124 1.96 15.61 -6.51
C GLY A 124 2.29 16.08 -5.08
N ALA A 125 2.72 15.16 -4.21
CA ALA A 125 3.22 15.46 -2.87
C ALA A 125 4.65 16.01 -2.85
N GLY A 126 5.32 16.11 -4.01
CA GLY A 126 6.68 16.64 -4.12
C GLY A 126 7.78 15.61 -3.80
N GLU A 127 7.44 14.32 -3.75
CA GLU A 127 8.38 13.26 -3.40
C GLU A 127 9.28 12.87 -4.59
N GLU A 128 10.48 12.39 -4.28
CA GLU A 128 11.45 12.01 -5.30
C GLU A 128 11.07 10.72 -6.05
N THR A 129 11.40 10.66 -7.34
CA THR A 129 11.18 9.46 -8.17
C THR A 129 12.51 8.85 -8.60
N GLY A 130 12.57 7.52 -8.56
CA GLY A 130 13.60 6.75 -9.24
C GLY A 130 13.39 6.78 -10.75
N ARG A 131 14.49 6.73 -11.51
CA ARG A 131 14.47 6.64 -12.98
C ARG A 131 15.60 5.76 -13.46
N LEU A 132 15.33 4.93 -14.47
CA LEU A 132 16.37 4.12 -15.12
C LEU A 132 16.98 4.83 -16.33
N ASP A 133 16.29 5.82 -16.89
CA ASP A 133 16.72 6.57 -18.08
C ASP A 133 17.70 7.71 -17.78
N LYS A 134 17.92 8.07 -16.51
CA LYS A 134 19.03 8.92 -16.11
C LYS A 134 20.34 8.16 -16.33
N LYS A 135 20.89 8.25 -17.55
CA LYS A 135 22.34 8.18 -17.76
C LYS A 135 22.96 9.05 -16.66
N LYS A 136 23.77 8.45 -15.79
CA LYS A 136 24.65 9.21 -14.88
C LYS A 136 25.36 10.26 -15.73
N SER A 137 25.03 11.53 -15.52
CA SER A 137 25.83 12.64 -16.02
C SER A 137 27.05 12.79 -15.13
#